data_AF-A0A970IY83-F1
#
_entry.id   AF-A0A970IY83-F1
#
_cell.length_a   1.000
_cell.length_b   1.000
_cell.length_c   1.000
_cell.angle_alpha   90.00
_cell.angle_beta   90.00
_cell.angle_gamma   90.00
#
_symmetry.space_group_name_H-M   'P 1'
#
loop_
_entity.id
_entity.type
_entity.pdbx_description
1 polymer ?
#
loop_
_entity_poly.entity_id
_entity_poly.type
_entity_poly.pdbx_seq_one_letter_code
_entity_poly.pdbx_strand_id
1 'polypeptide(L)'
;MKKVNELEKSLKKRIGKHRLIMAMAIVTGIITIAVFGVLFANSKKTLILGFSQPPITRVTYNELFAAGVLFGIALAIAPLALFLRHVFICRRGTVKAGDHYVTLYVGLLRRELYVDGELREATASDYKMQARLADGIMVYVNIDRSLRHARVSFSDRRAPVEL
;
A
#
# COMPACT_ATOMS: atom_id res chain seq x y z
N MET A 1 15.99 3.70 -23.29
CA MET A 1 16.15 4.78 -22.28
C MET A 1 14.86 5.58 -22.03
N LYS A 2 14.22 6.19 -23.04
CA LYS A 2 12.98 6.98 -22.86
C LYS A 2 11.82 6.18 -22.21
N LYS A 3 11.55 4.96 -22.69
CA LYS A 3 10.52 4.06 -22.13
C LYS A 3 10.74 3.72 -20.65
N VAL A 4 11.99 3.45 -20.26
CA VAL A 4 12.37 3.14 -18.87
C VAL A 4 12.10 4.32 -17.94
N ASN A 5 12.46 5.54 -18.37
CA ASN A 5 12.21 6.75 -17.59
C ASN A 5 10.71 7.04 -17.41
N GLU A 6 9.91 6.85 -18.46
CA GLU A 6 8.46 6.99 -18.42
C GLU A 6 7.81 5.96 -17.49
N LEU A 7 8.26 4.70 -17.55
CA LEU A 7 7.82 3.63 -16.66
C LEU A 7 8.13 3.98 -15.20
N GLU A 8 9.35 4.41 -14.90
CA GLU A 8 9.74 4.79 -13.54
C GLU A 8 8.88 5.92 -12.98
N LYS A 9 8.58 6.93 -13.79
CA LYS A 9 7.71 8.05 -13.41
C LYS A 9 6.29 7.56 -13.14
N SER A 10 5.77 6.66 -13.98
CA SER A 10 4.45 6.03 -13.81
C SER A 10 4.37 5.22 -12.52
N LEU A 11 5.35 4.36 -12.25
CA LEU A 11 5.43 3.55 -11.03
C LEU A 11 5.55 4.42 -9.77
N LYS A 12 6.37 5.48 -9.81
CA LYS A 12 6.47 6.45 -8.71
C LYS A 12 5.13 7.15 -8.45
N LYS A 13 4.43 7.56 -9.51
CA LYS A 13 3.10 8.18 -9.41
C LYS A 13 2.06 7.22 -8.83
N ARG A 14 2.08 5.95 -9.24
CA ARG A 14 1.18 4.91 -8.71
C ARG A 14 1.37 4.69 -7.20
N ILE A 15 2.62 4.53 -6.75
CA ILE A 15 2.96 4.41 -5.32
C ILE A 15 2.48 5.63 -4.54
N GLY A 16 2.73 6.84 -5.07
CA GLY A 16 2.30 8.10 -4.44
C GLY A 16 0.78 8.22 -4.33
N LYS A 17 0.04 7.87 -5.39
CA LYS A 17 -1.43 7.94 -5.40
C LYS A 17 -2.05 7.02 -4.34
N HIS A 18 -1.56 5.79 -4.20
CA HIS A 18 -2.06 4.88 -3.16
C HIS A 18 -1.78 5.41 -1.75
N ARG A 19 -0.58 5.94 -1.50
CA ARG A 19 -0.23 6.58 -0.22
C ARG A 19 -1.14 7.75 0.10
N LEU A 20 -1.45 8.59 -0.88
CA LEU A 20 -2.36 9.72 -0.73
C LEU A 20 -3.78 9.26 -0.34
N ILE A 21 -4.33 8.27 -1.04
CA ILE A 21 -5.67 7.73 -0.76
C ILE A 21 -5.75 7.19 0.68
N MET A 22 -4.74 6.42 1.10
CA MET A 22 -4.70 5.89 2.47
C MET A 22 -4.55 7.00 3.51
N ALA A 23 -3.71 8.01 3.26
CA ALA A 23 -3.57 9.16 4.16
C ALA A 23 -4.87 9.95 4.30
N MET A 24 -5.59 10.17 3.19
CA MET A 24 -6.90 10.82 3.21
C MET A 24 -7.91 10.02 4.03
N ALA A 25 -7.96 8.68 3.88
CA ALA A 25 -8.84 7.84 4.67
C ALA A 25 -8.56 7.92 6.18
N ILE A 26 -7.28 7.98 6.59
CA ILE A 26 -6.88 8.16 7.99
C ILE A 26 -7.39 9.50 8.51
N VAL A 27 -7.17 10.58 7.76
CA VAL A 27 -7.63 11.93 8.14
C VAL A 27 -9.16 11.97 8.26
N THR A 28 -9.88 11.35 7.32
CA THR A 28 -11.35 11.25 7.40
C THR A 28 -11.79 10.50 8.65
N GLY A 29 -11.16 9.37 8.99
CA GLY A 29 -11.46 8.63 10.21
C GLY A 29 -11.28 9.46 11.48
N ILE A 30 -10.19 10.23 11.57
CA ILE A 30 -9.93 11.15 12.70
C ILE A 30 -11.00 12.24 12.78
N ILE A 31 -11.37 12.84 11.65
CA ILE A 31 -12.43 13.86 11.59
C ILE A 31 -13.76 13.26 12.06
N THR A 32 -14.10 12.05 11.63
CA THR A 32 -15.32 11.36 12.07
C THR A 32 -15.34 11.20 13.59
N ILE A 33 -14.24 10.73 14.20
CA ILE A 33 -14.14 10.60 15.66
C ILE A 33 -14.34 11.97 16.34
N ALA A 34 -13.70 13.03 15.83
CA ALA A 34 -13.82 14.38 16.38
C ALA A 34 -15.25 14.93 16.31
N VAL A 35 -15.93 14.78 15.16
CA VAL A 35 -17.32 15.23 14.97
C VAL A 35 -18.26 14.53 15.93
N PHE A 36 -18.18 13.20 16.04
CA PHE A 36 -19.00 12.46 17.01
C PHE A 36 -18.67 12.86 18.45
N GLY A 37 -17.41 13.15 18.77
CA GLY A 37 -16.99 13.69 20.08
C GLY A 37 -17.65 15.02 20.42
N VAL A 38 -17.67 15.96 19.48
CA VAL A 38 -18.34 17.27 19.64
C VAL A 38 -19.86 17.11 19.75
N LEU A 39 -20.47 16.26 18.92
CA LEU A 39 -21.90 15.97 18.99
C LEU A 39 -22.29 15.36 20.34
N PHE A 40 -21.47 14.47 20.89
CA PHE A 40 -21.71 13.91 22.23
C PHE A 40 -21.61 14.98 23.33
N ALA A 41 -20.57 15.82 23.28
CA ALA A 41 -20.41 16.93 24.24
C ALA A 41 -21.61 17.89 24.23
N ASN A 42 -22.11 18.23 23.05
CA ASN A 42 -23.29 19.10 22.88
C ASN A 42 -24.62 18.38 23.17
N SER A 43 -24.67 17.04 23.09
CA SER A 43 -25.86 16.25 23.41
C SER A 43 -26.10 16.07 24.91
N LYS A 44 -25.13 16.45 25.77
CA LYS A 44 -25.34 16.59 27.21
C LYS A 44 -26.32 17.74 27.46
N LYS A 45 -27.62 17.46 27.25
CA LYS A 45 -28.72 18.33 27.65
C LYS A 45 -28.54 18.67 29.12
N THR A 46 -28.42 19.96 29.41
CA THR A 46 -28.62 20.55 30.73
C THR A 46 -29.98 20.10 31.25
N LEU A 47 -29.98 19.17 32.21
CA LEU A 47 -31.16 18.87 33.01
C LEU A 47 -31.36 20.04 33.97
N ILE A 48 -32.26 20.95 33.64
CA ILE A 48 -32.77 21.93 34.61
C ILE A 48 -33.58 21.12 35.62
N LEU A 49 -33.01 20.91 36.80
CA LEU A 49 -33.69 20.28 37.92
C LEU A 49 -34.74 21.26 38.46
N GLY A 50 -36.01 20.98 38.18
CA GLY A 50 -37.09 21.49 39.03
C GLY A 50 -36.91 20.92 40.44
N PHE A 51 -37.04 21.76 41.47
CA PHE A 51 -36.73 21.48 42.88
C PHE A 51 -37.46 20.30 43.54
N SER A 52 -38.29 19.54 42.81
CA SER A 52 -39.13 18.47 43.34
C SER A 52 -38.80 17.06 42.81
N GLN A 53 -37.77 16.88 41.98
CA GLN A 53 -37.41 15.54 41.48
C GLN A 53 -35.94 15.20 41.77
N PRO A 54 -35.64 13.95 42.20
CA PRO A 54 -34.27 13.51 42.43
C PRO A 54 -33.46 13.64 41.13
N PRO A 55 -32.15 13.96 41.20
CA PRO A 55 -31.32 14.09 40.01
C PRO A 55 -31.17 12.76 39.31
N ILE A 56 -32.01 12.52 38.30
CA ILE A 56 -31.87 11.38 37.40
C ILE A 56 -30.76 11.75 36.40
N THR A 57 -29.52 11.46 36.76
CA THR A 57 -28.40 11.39 35.81
C THR A 57 -28.53 10.13 34.97
N ARG A 58 -29.55 10.06 34.11
CA ARG A 58 -29.57 9.05 33.04
C ARG A 58 -28.46 9.43 32.05
N VAL A 59 -27.31 8.78 32.20
CA VAL A 59 -26.31 8.71 31.13
C VAL A 59 -26.94 7.86 30.04
N THR A 60 -27.70 8.49 29.14
CA THR A 60 -28.17 7.83 27.93
C THR A 60 -26.93 7.49 27.12
N TYR A 61 -26.51 6.22 27.19
CA TYR A 61 -25.53 5.65 26.28
C TYR A 61 -26.06 5.89 24.88
N ASN A 62 -25.46 6.84 24.16
CA ASN A 62 -25.86 7.12 22.80
C ASN A 62 -25.19 6.06 21.92
N GLU A 63 -25.90 4.96 21.66
CA GLU A 63 -25.42 3.86 20.82
C GLU A 63 -24.93 4.37 19.45
N LEU A 64 -25.54 5.45 18.95
CA LEU A 64 -25.14 6.15 17.73
C LEU A 64 -23.75 6.79 17.85
N PHE A 65 -23.39 7.34 19.02
CA PHE A 65 -22.06 7.86 19.30
C PHE A 65 -21.03 6.73 19.35
N ALA A 66 -21.33 5.66 20.08
CA ALA A 66 -20.44 4.51 20.18
C ALA A 66 -20.19 3.87 18.79
N ALA A 67 -21.24 3.69 17.99
CA ALA A 67 -21.13 3.19 16.62
C ALA A 67 -20.33 4.13 15.71
N GLY A 68 -20.56 5.45 15.80
CA GLY A 68 -19.84 6.45 15.01
C GLY A 68 -18.34 6.52 15.35
N VAL A 69 -17.98 6.41 16.63
CA VAL A 69 -16.59 6.37 17.09
C VAL A 69 -15.92 5.06 16.64
N LEU A 70 -16.56 3.91 16.79
CA LEU A 70 -16.03 2.63 16.32
C LEU A 70 -15.81 2.63 14.80
N PHE A 71 -16.74 3.20 14.03
CA PHE A 71 -16.60 3.37 12.60
C PHE A 71 -15.43 4.29 12.23
N GLY A 72 -15.29 5.42 12.91
CA GLY A 72 -14.15 6.34 12.73
C GLY A 72 -12.80 5.68 13.07
N ILE A 73 -12.75 4.86 14.12
CA ILE A 73 -11.57 4.08 14.50
C ILE A 73 -11.25 3.04 13.41
N ALA A 74 -12.23 2.30 12.90
CA ALA A 74 -12.03 1.33 11.83
C ALA A 74 -11.48 2.01 10.55
N LEU A 75 -12.02 3.18 10.20
CA LEU A 75 -11.56 4.01 9.08
C LEU A 75 -10.18 4.62 9.30
N ALA A 76 -9.70 4.78 10.54
CA ALA A 76 -8.36 5.28 10.82
C ALA A 76 -7.32 4.15 10.88
N ILE A 77 -7.62 3.07 11.62
CA ILE A 77 -6.65 2.00 11.93
C ILE A 77 -6.38 1.12 10.72
N ALA A 78 -7.41 0.67 9.99
CA ALA A 78 -7.19 -0.24 8.87
C ALA A 78 -6.37 0.42 7.73
N PRO A 79 -6.65 1.66 7.31
CA PRO A 79 -5.82 2.37 6.34
C PRO A 79 -4.44 2.72 6.89
N LEU A 80 -4.27 2.97 8.19
CA LEU A 80 -2.96 3.17 8.81
C LEU A 80 -2.09 1.91 8.72
N ALA A 81 -2.64 0.75 9.05
CA ALA A 81 -1.93 -0.53 8.93
C ALA A 81 -1.53 -0.82 7.47
N LEU A 82 -2.44 -0.58 6.52
CA LEU A 82 -2.16 -0.70 5.09
C LEU A 82 -1.12 0.32 4.62
N PHE A 83 -1.17 1.56 5.12
CA PHE A 83 -0.22 2.61 4.80
C PHE A 83 1.19 2.24 5.25
N LEU A 84 1.34 1.82 6.51
CA LEU A 84 2.62 1.35 7.05
C LEU A 84 3.15 0.17 6.22
N ARG A 85 2.31 -0.84 5.97
CA ARG A 85 2.69 -1.99 5.14
C ARG A 85 3.12 -1.56 3.74
N HIS A 86 2.40 -0.62 3.12
CA HIS A 86 2.74 -0.08 1.81
C HIS A 86 4.02 0.76 1.82
N VAL A 87 4.36 1.43 2.92
CA VAL A 87 5.63 2.17 3.05
C VAL A 87 6.81 1.20 3.17
N PHE A 88 6.66 0.11 3.92
CA PHE A 88 7.75 -0.86 4.12
C PHE A 88 7.93 -1.81 2.92
N ILE A 89 6.83 -2.28 2.32
CA ILE A 89 6.86 -3.30 1.26
C ILE A 89 6.96 -2.67 -0.13
N CYS A 90 6.19 -1.63 -0.44
CA CYS A 90 6.11 -1.15 -1.82
C CYS A 90 7.39 -0.44 -2.23
N ARG A 91 8.13 -1.05 -3.15
CA ARG A 91 9.43 -0.58 -3.63
C ARG A 91 9.52 -0.72 -5.14
N ARG A 92 10.38 0.11 -5.72
CA ARG A 92 10.79 0.00 -7.11
C ARG A 92 12.32 0.07 -7.17
N GLY A 93 12.91 -0.69 -8.08
CA GLY A 93 14.34 -0.64 -8.34
C GLY A 93 14.61 -0.92 -9.81
N THR A 94 15.50 -0.15 -10.41
CA THR A 94 15.97 -0.40 -11.77
C THR A 94 17.47 -0.67 -11.70
N VAL A 95 17.91 -1.71 -12.39
CA VAL A 95 19.32 -2.08 -12.49
C VAL A 95 19.63 -2.31 -13.97
N LYS A 96 20.76 -1.77 -14.42
CA LYS A 96 21.32 -2.12 -15.73
C LYS A 96 22.08 -3.43 -15.60
N ALA A 97 21.77 -4.39 -16.45
CA ALA A 97 22.45 -5.68 -16.47
C ALA A 97 22.73 -6.11 -17.91
N GLY A 98 24.02 -6.13 -18.27
CA GLY A 98 24.43 -6.17 -19.67
C GLY A 98 23.88 -4.96 -20.43
N ASP A 99 23.20 -5.24 -21.56
CA ASP A 99 22.56 -4.22 -22.40
C ASP A 99 21.09 -3.95 -22.05
N HIS A 100 20.53 -4.69 -21.10
CA HIS A 100 19.13 -4.58 -20.72
C HIS A 100 18.93 -3.82 -19.41
N TYR A 101 17.83 -3.07 -19.31
CA TYR A 101 17.36 -2.45 -18.08
C TYR A 101 16.28 -3.31 -17.45
N VAL A 102 16.55 -3.81 -16.24
CA VAL A 102 15.59 -4.60 -15.48
C VAL A 102 14.99 -3.70 -14.40
N THR A 103 13.67 -3.46 -14.48
CA THR A 103 12.93 -2.72 -13.47
C THR A 103 12.03 -3.67 -12.71
N LEU A 104 12.23 -3.76 -11.40
CA LEU A 104 11.39 -4.50 -10.48
C LEU A 104 10.42 -3.54 -9.78
N TYR A 105 9.14 -3.91 -9.77
CA TYR A 105 8.14 -3.30 -8.92
C TYR A 105 7.59 -4.34 -7.95
N VAL A 106 7.71 -4.06 -6.66
CA VAL A 106 7.10 -4.83 -5.58
C VAL A 106 5.98 -3.98 -5.01
N GLY A 107 4.73 -4.38 -5.25
CA GLY A 107 3.54 -3.76 -4.68
C GLY A 107 2.91 -4.62 -3.59
N LEU A 108 1.82 -4.12 -3.00
CA LEU A 108 1.13 -4.81 -1.89
C LEU A 108 0.42 -6.09 -2.34
N LEU A 109 -0.17 -6.08 -3.54
CA LEU A 109 -0.98 -7.17 -4.10
C LEU A 109 -0.35 -7.82 -5.33
N ARG A 110 0.57 -7.11 -5.97
CA ARG A 110 1.18 -7.53 -7.23
C ARG A 110 2.64 -7.19 -7.21
N ARG A 111 3.40 -8.03 -7.86
CA ARG A 111 4.81 -7.82 -8.10
C ARG A 111 4.98 -7.94 -9.61
N GLU A 112 5.67 -6.99 -10.22
CA GLU A 112 5.78 -6.84 -11.66
C GLU A 112 7.26 -6.74 -12.04
N LEU A 113 7.65 -7.47 -13.09
CA LEU A 113 9.00 -7.45 -13.64
C LEU A 113 8.95 -6.83 -15.03
N TYR A 114 9.76 -5.81 -15.25
CA TYR A 114 9.88 -5.13 -16.52
C TYR A 114 11.29 -5.28 -17.06
N VAL A 115 11.40 -5.52 -18.36
CA VAL A 115 12.69 -5.48 -19.08
C VAL A 115 12.58 -4.48 -20.20
N ASP A 116 13.50 -3.52 -20.24
CA ASP A 116 13.57 -2.40 -21.19
C ASP A 116 12.28 -1.56 -21.28
N GLY A 117 11.51 -1.57 -20.19
CA GLY A 117 10.24 -0.84 -20.07
C GLY A 117 9.00 -1.67 -20.41
N GLU A 118 9.15 -2.92 -20.83
CA GLU A 118 8.05 -3.82 -21.18
C GLU A 118 7.76 -4.80 -20.04
N LEU A 119 6.47 -4.93 -19.69
CA LEU A 119 6.03 -5.88 -18.68
C LEU A 119 6.25 -7.30 -19.20
N ARG A 120 6.99 -8.11 -18.44
CA ARG A 120 7.18 -9.53 -18.74
C ARG A 120 6.32 -10.36 -17.79
N GLU A 121 5.71 -11.41 -18.34
CA GLU A 121 4.99 -12.40 -17.53
C GLU A 121 5.97 -13.07 -16.58
N ALA A 122 5.85 -12.76 -15.30
CA ALA A 122 6.66 -13.36 -14.26
C ALA A 122 5.94 -14.58 -13.70
N THR A 123 6.53 -15.77 -13.82
CA THR A 123 6.11 -16.92 -13.01
C THR A 123 6.49 -16.62 -11.57
N ALA A 124 5.53 -16.12 -10.79
CA ALA A 124 5.78 -15.55 -9.48
C ALA A 124 5.57 -16.61 -8.38
N SER A 125 6.65 -16.98 -7.69
CA SER A 125 6.52 -17.26 -6.25
C SER A 125 6.73 -15.94 -5.50
N ASP A 126 6.26 -15.84 -4.25
CA ASP A 126 6.34 -14.60 -3.46
C ASP A 126 7.73 -13.94 -3.38
N TYR A 127 8.78 -14.72 -3.66
CA TYR A 127 10.19 -14.32 -3.56
C TYR A 127 11.01 -14.56 -4.83
N LYS A 128 10.45 -15.18 -5.87
CA LYS A 128 11.16 -15.45 -7.13
C LYS A 128 10.33 -15.05 -8.32
N MET A 129 10.96 -14.32 -9.23
CA MET A 129 10.41 -13.97 -10.53
C MET A 129 11.37 -14.41 -11.61
N GLN A 130 10.81 -14.83 -12.73
CA GLN A 130 11.58 -15.16 -13.91
C GLN A 130 10.93 -14.56 -15.14
N ALA A 131 11.73 -14.06 -16.07
CA ALA A 131 11.28 -13.61 -17.38
C ALA A 131 12.21 -14.13 -18.46
N ARG A 132 11.64 -14.56 -19.59
CA ARG A 132 12.39 -14.95 -20.78
C ARG A 132 12.49 -13.75 -21.72
N LEU A 133 13.71 -13.42 -22.12
CA LEU A 133 13.99 -12.40 -23.13
C LEU A 133 13.78 -12.96 -24.55
N ALA A 134 13.63 -12.07 -25.53
CA ALA A 134 13.50 -12.45 -26.94
C ALA A 134 14.70 -13.30 -27.41
N ASP A 135 15.88 -12.99 -26.89
CA ASP A 135 17.15 -13.65 -27.26
C ASP A 135 17.38 -14.98 -26.51
N GLY A 136 16.36 -15.51 -25.83
CA GLY A 136 16.43 -16.78 -25.11
C GLY A 136 17.06 -16.72 -23.72
N ILE A 137 17.62 -15.58 -23.31
CA ILE A 137 18.18 -15.36 -21.97
C ILE A 137 17.07 -15.41 -20.91
N MET A 138 17.31 -16.14 -19.83
CA MET A 138 16.42 -16.16 -18.66
C MET A 138 16.93 -15.19 -17.60
N VAL A 139 16.08 -14.24 -17.22
CA VAL A 139 16.30 -13.31 -16.11
C VAL A 139 15.64 -13.89 -14.87
N TYR A 140 16.41 -14.09 -13.80
CA TYR A 140 15.90 -14.52 -12.51
C TYR A 140 16.09 -13.39 -11.50
N VAL A 141 14.99 -12.99 -10.87
CA VAL A 141 14.99 -12.03 -9.78
C VAL A 141 14.58 -12.74 -8.50
N ASN A 142 15.47 -12.74 -7.53
CA ASN A 142 15.29 -13.38 -6.23
C ASN A 142 15.19 -12.28 -5.17
N ILE A 143 14.01 -12.12 -4.60
CA ILE A 143 13.70 -11.10 -3.59
C ILE A 143 13.96 -11.73 -2.23
N ASP A 144 14.79 -11.08 -1.42
CA ASP A 144 15.04 -11.53 -0.06
C ASP A 144 13.73 -11.56 0.76
N ARG A 145 13.64 -12.41 1.78
CA ARG A 145 12.46 -12.53 2.65
C ARG A 145 12.12 -11.23 3.36
N SER A 146 13.14 -10.39 3.62
CA SER A 146 12.96 -9.05 4.16
C SER A 146 12.29 -8.07 3.19
N LEU A 147 12.15 -8.43 1.91
CA LEU A 147 11.68 -7.58 0.80
C LEU A 147 12.49 -6.29 0.62
N ARG A 148 13.67 -6.20 1.26
CA ARG A 148 14.53 -5.01 1.18
C ARG A 148 15.51 -5.06 0.02
N HIS A 149 15.90 -6.27 -0.39
CA HIS A 149 16.92 -6.50 -1.39
C HIS A 149 16.39 -7.48 -2.44
N ALA A 150 16.78 -7.26 -3.69
CA ALA A 150 16.53 -8.19 -4.78
C ALA A 150 17.86 -8.47 -5.49
N ARG A 151 18.14 -9.74 -5.74
CA ARG A 151 19.28 -10.19 -6.55
C ARG A 151 18.76 -10.52 -7.94
N VAL A 152 19.36 -9.90 -8.95
CA VAL A 152 19.10 -10.19 -10.37
C VAL A 152 20.22 -11.07 -10.88
N SER A 153 19.88 -12.17 -11.56
CA SER A 153 20.81 -13.14 -12.12
C SER A 153 20.35 -13.57 -13.51
N PHE A 154 21.31 -13.94 -14.36
CA PHE A 154 21.07 -14.29 -15.76
C PHE A 154 21.54 -15.73 -15.99
N SER A 155 20.73 -16.53 -16.67
CA SER A 155 21.17 -17.80 -17.24
C SER A 155 21.19 -17.63 -18.75
N ASP A 156 22.40 -17.60 -19.31
CA ASP A 156 22.59 -17.76 -20.74
C ASP A 156 22.42 -19.25 -21.05
N ARG A 157 21.23 -19.63 -21.54
CA ARG A 157 21.00 -20.94 -22.19
C ARG A 157 20.96 -20.76 -23.70
N ARG A 158 21.84 -19.94 -24.26
CA ARG A 158 22.12 -20.02 -25.69
C ARG A 158 22.61 -21.44 -25.96
N ALA A 159 22.02 -22.12 -26.95
CA ALA A 159 22.68 -23.31 -27.50
C ALA A 159 24.13 -22.90 -27.84
N PRO A 160 25.15 -23.73 -27.51
CA PRO A 160 26.50 -23.41 -27.90
C PRO A 160 26.49 -23.12 -29.40
N VAL A 161 26.96 -21.94 -29.79
CA VAL A 161 27.24 -21.68 -31.19
C VAL A 161 28.44 -22.57 -31.50
N GLU A 162 28.22 -23.61 -32.30
CA GLU A 162 29.31 -24.35 -32.92
C GLU A 162 30.15 -23.32 -33.69
N LEU A 163 31.40 -23.13 -33.25
CA LEU A 163 32.47 -22.53 -34.02
C LEU A 163 33.32 -23.64 -34.60
#